data_AF-A0AAJ3UF15-F1
#
_entry.id   AF-A0AAJ3UF15-F1
#
_cell.length_a   1.000
_cell.length_b   1.000
_cell.length_c   1.000
_cell.angle_alpha   90.00
_cell.angle_beta   90.00
_cell.angle_gamma   90.00
#
_symmetry.space_group_name_H-M   'P 1'
#
loop_
_entity.id
_entity.type
_entity.pdbx_description
1 polymer ?
#
loop_
_entity_poly.entity_id
_entity_poly.type
_entity_poly.pdbx_seq_one_letter_code
_entity_poly.pdbx_strand_id
1 'polypeptide(L)'
;MSDIIDDLLRLSDDPNADPRSRRRQTMERLVETLLAMADAEIGPDEVQHRHSIIHLTTIIRDMTGRIAEADDTTFAAIVREAAMLICSLQRRRADAARFTVH
;
A
#
# COMPACT_ATOMS: atom_id res chain seq x y z
N MET A 1 -3.41 -13.54 5.73
CA MET A 1 -3.74 -12.44 4.80
C MET A 1 -3.94 -11.08 5.50
N SER A 2 -3.92 -11.01 6.85
CA SER A 2 -3.85 -9.77 7.67
C SER A 2 -2.42 -9.18 7.78
N ASP A 3 -1.43 -10.03 7.52
CA ASP A 3 0.00 -9.82 7.85
C ASP A 3 0.60 -8.53 7.28
N ILE A 4 0.24 -8.16 6.03
CA ILE A 4 0.85 -7.01 5.35
C ILE A 4 0.36 -5.68 5.94
N ILE A 5 -0.92 -5.59 6.30
CA ILE A 5 -1.49 -4.37 6.89
C ILE A 5 -1.02 -4.24 8.33
N ASP A 6 -1.02 -5.35 9.07
CA ASP A 6 -0.50 -5.40 10.44
C ASP A 6 0.99 -5.01 10.46
N ASP A 7 1.79 -5.46 9.49
CA ASP A 7 3.18 -5.05 9.33
C ASP A 7 3.31 -3.55 9.02
N LEU A 8 2.48 -3.01 8.13
CA LEU A 8 2.51 -1.60 7.77
C LEU A 8 2.21 -0.70 8.98
N LEU A 9 1.17 -1.07 9.74
CA LEU A 9 0.76 -0.38 10.96
C LEU A 9 1.83 -0.50 12.05
N ARG A 10 2.38 -1.71 12.25
CA ARG A 10 3.43 -1.96 13.25
C ARG A 10 4.70 -1.16 12.96
N LEU A 11 5.10 -1.06 11.69
CA LEU A 11 6.22 -0.22 11.28
C LEU A 11 5.91 1.26 11.52
N SER A 12 4.68 1.71 11.27
CA SER A 12 4.31 3.12 11.46
C SER A 12 4.29 3.56 12.93
N ASP A 13 3.95 2.65 13.84
CA ASP A 13 3.80 2.90 15.27
C ASP A 13 5.07 2.56 16.09
N ASP A 14 6.17 2.12 15.46
CA ASP A 14 7.40 1.78 16.18
C ASP A 14 7.95 2.98 16.97
N PRO A 15 7.91 2.95 18.32
CA PRO A 15 8.34 4.08 19.13
C PRO A 15 9.86 4.18 19.25
N ASN A 16 10.61 3.13 18.85
CA ASN A 16 12.06 3.06 19.03
C ASN A 16 12.84 3.50 17.79
N ALA A 17 12.17 3.61 16.63
CA ALA A 17 12.80 4.02 15.39
C ALA A 17 12.90 5.56 15.28
N ASP A 18 13.98 6.05 14.67
CA ASP A 18 14.07 7.45 14.24
C ASP A 18 12.84 7.81 13.39
N PRO A 19 12.09 8.88 13.71
CA PRO A 19 10.82 9.17 13.05
C PRO A 19 10.93 9.29 11.53
N ARG A 20 11.99 9.91 11.01
CA ARG A 20 12.20 10.03 9.56
C ARG A 20 12.45 8.66 8.92
N SER A 21 13.32 7.86 9.55
CA SER A 21 13.67 6.52 9.08
C SER A 21 12.47 5.58 9.12
N ARG A 22 11.69 5.63 10.21
CA ARG A 22 10.43 4.88 10.36
C ARG A 22 9.46 5.17 9.24
N ARG A 23 9.16 6.46 9.03
CA ARG A 23 8.22 6.90 8.00
C ARG A 23 8.67 6.47 6.60
N ARG A 24 9.97 6.62 6.32
CA ARG A 24 10.53 6.18 5.05
C ARG A 24 10.36 4.67 4.85
N GLN A 25 10.68 3.86 5.85
CA GLN A 25 10.52 2.40 5.78
C GLN A 25 9.07 1.99 5.59
N THR A 26 8.12 2.62 6.29
CA THR A 26 6.69 2.36 6.11
C THR A 26 6.24 2.67 4.67
N MET A 27 6.69 3.79 4.10
CA MET A 27 6.35 4.16 2.72
C MET A 27 7.01 3.25 1.68
N GLU A 28 8.26 2.82 1.92
CA GLU A 28 8.93 1.82 1.09
C GLU A 28 8.15 0.49 1.10
N ARG A 29 7.70 0.04 2.28
CA ARG A 29 6.89 -1.18 2.42
C ARG A 29 5.53 -1.06 1.74
N LEU A 30 4.93 0.12 1.77
CA LEU A 30 3.69 0.42 1.04
C LEU A 30 3.90 0.30 -0.47
N VAL A 31 4.97 0.89 -1.00
CA VAL A 31 5.34 0.81 -2.42
C VAL A 31 5.54 -0.64 -2.85
N GLU A 32 6.28 -1.44 -2.07
CA GLU A 32 6.48 -2.88 -2.35
C GLU A 32 5.17 -3.64 -2.39
N THR A 33 4.28 -3.37 -1.44
CA THR A 33 2.97 -4.02 -1.35
C THR A 33 2.13 -3.74 -2.61
N LEU A 34 2.06 -2.48 -3.04
CA LEU A 34 1.29 -2.10 -4.21
C LEU A 34 1.88 -2.70 -5.50
N LEU A 35 3.21 -2.79 -5.63
CA LEU A 35 3.84 -3.49 -6.76
C LEU A 35 3.46 -4.97 -6.78
N ALA A 36 3.56 -5.65 -5.64
CA ALA A 36 3.20 -7.06 -5.54
C ALA A 36 1.71 -7.31 -5.87
N MET A 37 0.83 -6.37 -5.54
CA MET A 37 -0.57 -6.43 -5.94
C MET A 37 -0.72 -6.27 -7.45
N ALA A 38 -0.06 -5.28 -8.06
CA ALA A 38 -0.09 -5.06 -9.50
C ALA A 38 0.44 -6.26 -10.31
N ASP A 39 1.48 -6.95 -9.83
CA ASP A 39 2.04 -8.13 -10.50
C ASP A 39 1.13 -9.36 -10.40
N ALA A 40 0.24 -9.38 -9.42
CA ALA A 40 -0.64 -10.50 -9.16
C ALA A 40 -2.05 -10.36 -9.80
N GLU A 41 -2.30 -9.24 -10.49
CA GLU A 41 -3.45 -9.00 -11.37
C GLU A 41 -3.16 -9.61 -12.76
N ILE A 42 -3.85 -10.69 -13.13
CA ILE A 42 -3.60 -11.48 -14.35
C ILE A 42 -4.89 -11.64 -15.18
N GLY A 43 -4.96 -10.95 -16.31
CA GLY A 43 -6.03 -11.09 -17.32
C GLY A 43 -6.41 -9.74 -17.95
N PRO A 44 -7.22 -9.76 -19.03
CA PRO A 44 -7.45 -8.58 -19.89
C PRO A 44 -8.24 -7.46 -19.20
N ASP A 45 -9.24 -7.79 -18.38
CA ASP A 45 -9.99 -6.81 -17.57
C ASP A 45 -9.16 -6.28 -16.38
N GLU A 46 -8.14 -7.02 -15.96
CA GLU A 46 -7.24 -6.61 -14.87
C GLU A 46 -6.06 -5.73 -15.36
N VAL A 47 -5.85 -5.56 -16.67
CA VAL A 47 -4.79 -4.69 -17.21
C VAL A 47 -5.00 -3.22 -16.81
N GLN A 48 -6.23 -2.71 -16.89
CA GLN A 48 -6.52 -1.33 -16.51
C GLN A 48 -6.36 -1.11 -15.01
N HIS A 49 -6.74 -2.09 -14.18
CA HIS A 49 -6.55 -2.04 -12.74
C HIS A 49 -5.07 -2.07 -12.36
N ARG A 50 -4.30 -2.97 -12.99
CA ARG A 50 -2.85 -3.05 -12.86
C ARG A 50 -2.17 -1.73 -13.20
N HIS A 51 -2.54 -1.09 -14.31
CA HIS A 51 -2.01 0.23 -14.68
C HIS A 51 -2.30 1.30 -13.62
N SER A 52 -3.52 1.32 -13.06
CA SER A 52 -3.89 2.26 -12.00
C SER A 52 -3.09 2.03 -10.71
N ILE A 53 -2.85 0.78 -10.32
CA ILE A 53 -2.04 0.43 -9.13
C ILE A 53 -0.58 0.84 -9.35
N ILE A 54 0.00 0.57 -10.53
CA ILE A 54 1.36 0.98 -10.88
C ILE A 54 1.49 2.50 -10.83
N HIS A 55 0.54 3.22 -11.43
CA HIS A 55 0.57 4.68 -11.45
C HIS A 55 0.51 5.28 -10.04
N LEU A 56 -0.39 4.78 -9.19
CA LEU A 56 -0.46 5.18 -7.78
C LEU A 56 0.86 4.88 -7.04
N THR A 57 1.45 3.72 -7.31
CA THR A 57 2.73 3.31 -6.71
C THR A 57 3.86 4.26 -7.08
N THR A 58 3.92 4.71 -8.33
CA THR A 58 4.89 5.70 -8.78
C THR A 58 4.72 7.04 -8.06
N ILE A 59 3.49 7.54 -7.94
CA ILE A 59 3.20 8.79 -7.22
C ILE A 59 3.67 8.68 -5.77
N ILE A 60 3.32 7.59 -5.08
CA ILE A 60 3.70 7.38 -3.68
C ILE A 60 5.21 7.31 -3.53
N ARG A 61 5.90 6.57 -4.41
CA ARG A 61 7.37 6.47 -4.41
C ARG A 61 8.04 7.83 -4.54
N ASP A 62 7.56 8.68 -5.46
CA ASP A 62 8.10 10.01 -5.67
C ASP A 62 7.84 10.93 -4.46
N MET A 63 6.73 10.71 -3.75
CA MET A 63 6.35 11.46 -2.57
C MET A 63 7.00 10.96 -1.27
N THR A 64 7.56 9.74 -1.23
CA THR A 64 8.13 9.12 -0.03
C THR A 64 9.10 10.03 0.72
N GLY A 65 9.96 10.76 0.01
CA GLY A 65 10.91 11.69 0.63
C GLY A 65 10.22 12.82 1.40
N ARG A 66 9.14 13.38 0.86
CA ARG A 66 8.34 14.45 1.48
C ARG A 66 7.48 13.90 2.62
N ILE A 67 6.95 12.69 2.47
CA ILE A 67 6.15 12.02 3.50
C ILE A 67 7.02 11.65 4.71
N ALA A 68 8.28 11.26 4.49
CA ALA A 68 9.22 10.99 5.57
C ALA A 68 9.51 12.21 6.45
N GLU A 69 9.33 13.41 5.91
CA GLU A 69 9.51 14.69 6.60
C GLU A 69 8.19 15.23 7.21
N ALA A 70 7.05 14.57 6.98
CA ALA A 70 5.77 14.97 7.55
C ALA A 70 5.76 14.83 9.09
N ASP A 71 4.89 15.59 9.75
CA ASP A 71 4.60 15.39 11.17
C ASP A 71 3.88 14.05 11.40
N ASP A 72 3.91 13.56 12.64
CA ASP A 72 3.36 12.24 12.99
C ASP A 72 1.85 12.12 12.74
N THR A 73 1.09 13.22 12.89
CA THR A 73 -0.36 13.18 12.69
C THR A 73 -0.69 13.04 11.21
N THR A 74 -0.05 13.86 10.37
CA THR A 74 -0.19 13.79 8.92
C THR A 74 0.28 12.43 8.40
N PHE A 75 1.42 11.93 8.88
CA PHE A 75 1.92 10.63 8.49
C PHE A 75 0.98 9.48 8.86
N ALA A 76 0.49 9.44 10.11
CA ALA A 76 -0.43 8.39 10.55
C ALA A 76 -1.75 8.40 9.76
N ALA A 77 -2.25 9.58 9.38
CA ALA A 77 -3.42 9.70 8.52
C ALA A 77 -3.17 9.07 7.13
N ILE A 78 -2.02 9.38 6.50
CA ILE A 78 -1.61 8.80 5.21
C ILE A 78 -1.52 7.27 5.29
N VAL A 79 -0.89 6.74 6.35
CA VAL A 79 -0.75 5.28 6.55
C VAL A 79 -2.12 4.60 6.67
N ARG A 80 -3.05 5.20 7.42
CA ARG A 80 -4.41 4.67 7.58
C ARG A 80 -5.18 4.67 6.27
N GLU A 81 -5.11 5.75 5.49
CA GLU A 81 -5.75 5.82 4.18
C GLU A 81 -5.17 4.79 3.20
N ALA A 82 -3.84 4.63 3.20
CA ALA A 82 -3.17 3.61 2.41
C ALA A 82 -3.61 2.18 2.81
N ALA A 83 -3.71 1.90 4.10
CA ALA A 83 -4.20 0.62 4.60
C ALA A 83 -5.65 0.35 4.16
N MET A 84 -6.53 1.36 4.22
CA MET A 84 -7.91 1.24 3.73
C MET A 84 -7.98 0.97 2.22
N LEU A 85 -7.13 1.63 1.43
CA LEU A 85 -7.02 1.40 -0.02
C LEU A 85 -6.57 -0.04 -0.32
N ILE A 86 -5.53 -0.53 0.36
CA ILE A 86 -5.06 -1.93 0.22
C ILE A 86 -6.19 -2.91 0.56
N CYS A 87 -6.88 -2.71 1.68
CA CYS A 87 -8.05 -3.52 2.07
C CYS A 87 -9.13 -3.56 0.98
N SER A 88 -9.45 -2.40 0.40
CA SER A 88 -10.46 -2.28 -0.66
C SER A 88 -10.05 -3.04 -1.92
N LEU A 89 -8.79 -2.88 -2.36
CA LEU A 89 -8.24 -3.57 -3.51
C LEU A 89 -8.20 -5.09 -3.30
N GLN A 90 -7.77 -5.56 -2.12
CA GLN A 90 -7.77 -6.98 -1.78
C GLN A 90 -9.18 -7.58 -1.78
N ARG A 91 -10.16 -6.86 -1.23
CA ARG A 91 -11.56 -7.32 -1.24
C ARG A 91 -12.11 -7.43 -2.65
N ARG A 92 -11.85 -6.44 -3.50
CA ARG A 92 -12.24 -6.47 -4.92
C ARG A 92 -11.64 -7.68 -5.62
N ARG A 93 -10.36 -7.96 -5.40
CA ARG A 93 -9.70 -9.13 -5.99
C ARG A 93 -10.31 -10.45 -5.49
N ALA A 94 -10.59 -10.57 -4.20
CA ALA A 94 -11.23 -11.75 -3.63
C ALA A 94 -12.63 -11.98 -4.19
N ASP A 95 -13.38 -10.91 -4.43
CA ASP A 95 -14.70 -10.97 -5.06
C ASP A 95 -14.58 -11.35 -6.54
N ALA A 96 -13.67 -10.73 -7.31
CA ALA A 96 -13.43 -11.10 -8.71
C ALA A 96 -13.04 -12.57 -8.87
N ALA A 97 -12.17 -13.10 -7.99
CA ALA A 97 -11.77 -14.51 -7.96
C ALA A 97 -12.92 -15.48 -7.62
N ARG A 98 -13.99 -15.02 -6.94
CA ARG A 98 -15.18 -15.83 -6.67
C ARG A 98 -16.10 -15.95 -7.89
N PHE A 99 -16.07 -14.98 -8.80
CA PHE A 99 -16.93 -14.95 -9.99
C PHE A 99 -16.28 -15.53 -11.25
N THR A 100 -14.99 -15.84 -11.23
CA THR A 100 -14.27 -16.50 -12.34
C THR A 100 -14.28 -18.03 -12.29
N VAL A 101 -15.03 -18.66 -11.37
CA VAL A 101 -15.25 -20.11 -11.34
C VAL A 101 -16.46 -20.47 -12.22
N HIS A 102 -16.26 -20.56 -13.54
CA HIS A 102 -17.20 -21.16 -14.50
C HIS A 102 -16.47 -22.10 -15.45
#